data_AF-A0AAE1RZP7-F1
#
_entry.id   AF-A0AAE1RZP7-F1
#
_cell.length_a   1.000
_cell.length_b   1.000
_cell.length_c   1.000
_cell.angle_alpha   90.00
_cell.angle_beta   90.00
_cell.angle_gamma   90.00
#
_symmetry.space_group_name_H-M   'P 1'
#
loop_
_entity.id
_entity.type
_entity.pdbx_description
1 polymer ?
#
loop_
_entity_poly.entity_id
_entity_poly.type
_entity_poly.pdbx_seq_one_letter_code
_entity_poly.pdbx_strand_id
1 'polypeptide(L)'
;MVAVEDEVRIVVREFNAKKDCKEVEEVERICEVGPTGKLSLFTDLLGDPICRVRHSPAYLMLVAEIVVGNGGEEKRGIVGMIRGCIKTVTCGKTMSRNVKNNHDFTELPQQLPVFTKLAYILGLRVSPYHRKKGIGLKLVRKIEEWFIENGAEYSYIATENENHASVKLFTHNCGYSKFRTPSILVQPVFAHRVKISTRVTIFKLSPNEAETLYRYKFSTTEFFPKDINSILNNKLSMGTFLAVPKGHFSGWPGVNKFLAGQPESWAVLSVWNCKDVFKLEVRGASRVTKGLAKTSRLMDRTFPWLKVPSVPEVFRPFGLHFLYGLGGEGPLSIKLTKALCDFAHNLAGDSRCGVVVTEVASCEPLKLGIPHWKKLSCAEDLWCIKKFGEDCSDGSVGDWTKSKPGLSIFVDPREF
;
A
#
# COMPACT_ATOMS: atom_id res chain seq x y z
N MET A 1 29.82 42.55 25.50
CA MET A 1 28.60 41.73 25.47
C MET A 1 28.95 40.44 24.76
N VAL A 2 29.04 39.34 25.50
CA VAL A 2 29.26 38.01 24.92
C VAL A 2 27.94 37.61 24.28
N ALA A 3 27.92 37.35 22.99
CA ALA A 3 26.76 36.77 22.33
C ALA A 3 26.52 35.38 22.95
N VAL A 4 25.42 35.22 23.66
CA VAL A 4 24.96 33.90 24.11
C VAL A 4 24.53 33.19 22.85
N GLU A 5 25.37 32.29 22.33
CA GLU A 5 25.00 31.45 21.19
C GLU A 5 23.87 30.52 21.63
N ASP A 6 22.72 30.61 20.94
CA ASP A 6 21.60 29.69 21.15
C ASP A 6 22.06 28.26 20.82
N GLU A 7 22.04 27.37 21.80
CA GLU A 7 22.41 25.97 21.57
C GLU A 7 21.24 25.23 20.90
N VAL A 8 21.40 24.88 19.62
CA VAL A 8 20.38 24.18 18.83
C VAL A 8 20.64 22.67 18.88
N ARG A 9 19.75 21.92 19.52
CA ARG A 9 19.83 20.45 19.61
C ARG A 9 18.67 19.78 18.88
N ILE A 10 18.95 18.67 18.20
CA ILE A 10 17.91 17.83 17.55
C ILE A 10 17.64 16.63 18.44
N VAL A 11 16.40 16.46 18.88
CA VAL A 11 15.96 15.32 19.70
C VAL A 11 14.99 14.47 18.89
N VAL A 12 15.18 13.15 18.87
CA VAL A 12 14.21 12.21 18.28
C VAL A 12 13.57 11.44 19.41
N ARG A 13 12.24 11.39 19.44
CA ARG A 13 11.46 10.71 20.48
C ARG A 13 10.20 10.09 19.88
N GLU A 14 9.55 9.23 20.65
CA GLU A 14 8.24 8.69 20.29
C GLU A 14 7.18 9.79 20.21
N PHE A 15 6.26 9.61 19.27
CA PHE A 15 5.09 10.44 19.08
C PHE A 15 4.13 10.30 20.27
N ASN A 16 3.66 11.43 20.79
CA ASN A 16 2.65 11.50 21.83
C ASN A 16 1.35 12.07 21.27
N ALA A 17 0.35 11.22 21.06
CA ALA A 17 -0.95 11.59 20.47
C ALA A 17 -1.69 12.71 21.23
N LYS A 18 -1.43 12.92 22.52
CA LYS A 18 -2.11 13.99 23.29
C LYS A 18 -1.51 15.38 23.04
N LYS A 19 -0.22 15.44 22.68
CA LYS A 19 0.54 16.70 22.60
C LYS A 19 0.91 17.05 21.17
N ASP A 20 1.25 16.06 20.37
CA ASP A 20 1.98 16.26 19.12
C ASP A 20 1.08 16.38 17.89
N CYS A 21 -0.19 15.93 17.95
CA CYS A 21 -1.06 15.83 16.78
C CYS A 21 -1.10 17.11 15.94
N LYS A 22 -1.29 18.27 16.58
CA LYS A 22 -1.41 19.55 15.87
C LYS A 22 -0.12 19.95 15.17
N GLU A 23 1.02 19.81 15.83
CA GLU A 23 2.32 20.15 15.25
C GLU A 23 2.70 19.18 14.12
N VAL A 24 2.39 17.89 14.30
CA VAL A 24 2.60 16.86 13.28
C VAL A 24 1.75 17.13 12.04
N GLU A 25 0.47 17.45 12.19
CA GLU A 25 -0.38 17.85 11.06
C GLU A 25 0.14 19.09 10.33
N GLU A 26 0.71 20.05 11.06
CA GLU A 26 1.35 21.21 10.46
C GLU A 26 2.59 20.83 9.65
N VAL A 27 3.45 19.96 10.18
CA VAL A 27 4.63 19.47 9.47
C VAL A 27 4.25 18.69 8.21
N GLU A 28 3.23 17.83 8.26
CA GLU A 28 2.68 17.16 7.06
C GLU A 28 2.26 18.21 6.04
N ARG A 29 1.46 19.20 6.46
CA ARG A 29 0.93 20.24 5.57
C ARG A 29 2.02 21.05 4.88
N ILE A 30 3.06 21.43 5.62
CA ILE A 30 4.22 22.17 5.07
C ILE A 30 5.07 21.27 4.17
N CYS A 31 5.09 19.95 4.39
CA CYS A 31 5.85 19.02 3.55
C CYS A 31 5.12 18.64 2.25
N GLU A 32 3.79 18.74 2.20
CA GLU A 32 2.95 18.41 1.05
C GLU A 32 2.86 19.51 -0.03
N VAL A 33 3.75 20.50 0.05
CA VAL A 33 3.83 21.59 -0.94
C VAL A 33 4.65 21.10 -2.13
N GLY A 34 3.97 20.78 -3.24
CA GLY A 34 4.60 20.60 -4.55
C GLY A 34 5.20 21.92 -5.07
N PRO A 35 5.96 21.91 -6.18
CA PRO A 35 6.48 23.13 -6.78
C PRO A 35 5.34 24.15 -6.97
N THR A 36 5.54 25.39 -6.53
CA THR A 36 4.54 26.45 -6.56
C THR A 36 3.91 26.55 -7.96
N GLY A 37 2.59 26.34 -8.06
CA GLY A 37 1.85 26.41 -9.32
C GLY A 37 1.65 25.08 -10.08
N LYS A 38 2.15 23.95 -9.58
CA LYS A 38 1.84 22.60 -10.13
C LYS A 38 0.73 21.91 -9.34
N LEU A 39 0.10 20.91 -9.96
CA LEU A 39 -0.84 20.01 -9.28
C LEU A 39 -0.12 19.27 -8.15
N SER A 40 -0.67 19.30 -6.95
CA SER A 40 -0.14 18.55 -5.79
C SER A 40 -1.24 17.74 -5.12
N LEU A 41 -0.86 16.62 -4.54
CA LEU A 41 -1.74 15.76 -3.77
C LEU A 41 -1.52 16.02 -2.28
N PHE A 42 -2.59 16.37 -1.57
CA PHE A 42 -2.61 16.61 -0.14
C PHE A 42 -3.28 15.45 0.58
N THR A 43 -2.80 15.09 1.76
CA THR A 43 -3.34 14.02 2.61
C THR A 43 -3.89 14.62 3.90
N ASP A 44 -5.18 14.45 4.11
CA ASP A 44 -5.85 14.74 5.37
C ASP A 44 -5.95 13.45 6.19
N LEU A 45 -5.18 13.36 7.27
CA LEU A 45 -5.12 12.20 8.17
C LEU A 45 -6.26 12.16 9.20
N LEU A 46 -7.28 13.02 9.05
CA LEU A 46 -8.50 13.01 9.86
C LEU A 46 -8.28 13.10 11.38
N GLY A 47 -7.22 13.79 11.82
CA GLY A 47 -6.88 13.90 13.24
C GLY A 47 -6.04 12.75 13.79
N ASP A 48 -5.66 11.77 12.97
CA ASP A 48 -4.94 10.57 13.39
C ASP A 48 -3.62 10.38 12.61
N PRO A 49 -2.51 10.96 13.08
CA PRO A 49 -1.22 10.83 12.41
C PRO A 49 -0.68 9.41 12.29
N ILE A 50 -1.17 8.44 13.07
CA ILE A 50 -0.71 7.04 13.02
C ILE A 50 -1.64 6.13 12.20
N CYS A 51 -2.69 6.68 11.58
CA CYS A 51 -3.74 5.92 10.91
C CYS A 51 -3.24 4.89 9.89
N ARG A 52 -2.17 5.22 9.16
CA ARG A 52 -1.60 4.40 8.08
C ARG A 52 -0.66 3.28 8.54
N VAL A 53 -0.38 3.17 9.85
CA VAL A 53 0.45 2.08 10.41
C VAL A 53 -0.24 1.35 11.56
N ARG A 54 -1.30 1.92 12.14
CA ARG A 54 -1.95 1.40 13.34
C ARG A 54 -2.58 0.02 13.20
N HIS A 55 -2.83 -0.42 11.96
CA HIS A 55 -3.44 -1.70 11.66
C HIS A 55 -2.42 -2.83 11.49
N SER A 56 -1.12 -2.51 11.47
CA SER A 56 -0.04 -3.48 11.43
C SER A 56 0.19 -4.13 12.81
N PRO A 57 0.74 -5.36 12.88
CA PRO A 57 0.94 -6.09 14.14
C PRO A 57 1.83 -5.35 15.14
N ALA A 58 2.85 -4.67 14.65
CA ALA A 58 3.67 -3.74 15.42
C ALA A 58 3.90 -2.47 14.61
N TYR A 59 3.85 -1.32 15.27
CA TYR A 59 4.08 -0.03 14.64
C TYR A 59 4.69 0.98 15.61
N LEU A 60 5.41 1.96 15.05
CA LEU A 60 5.99 3.06 15.77
C LEU A 60 5.91 4.34 14.93
N MET A 61 5.73 5.47 15.60
CA MET A 61 5.93 6.79 15.01
C MET A 61 6.91 7.57 15.86
N LEU A 62 7.92 8.12 15.22
CA LEU A 62 8.91 8.99 15.85
C LEU A 62 8.76 10.41 15.31
N VAL A 63 9.02 11.39 16.18
CA VAL A 63 9.09 12.81 15.84
C VAL A 63 10.49 13.35 16.11
N ALA A 64 10.93 14.30 15.29
CA ALA A 64 12.14 15.07 15.49
C ALA A 64 11.78 16.48 15.97
N GLU A 65 12.28 16.85 17.14
CA GLU A 65 12.17 18.18 17.72
C GLU A 65 13.48 18.94 17.55
N ILE A 66 13.38 20.23 17.26
CA ILE A 66 14.47 21.17 17.51
C ILE A 66 14.23 21.79 18.88
N VAL A 67 15.24 21.73 19.73
CA VAL A 67 15.30 22.40 21.02
C VAL A 67 16.28 23.56 20.90
N VAL A 68 15.81 24.77 21.18
CA VAL A 68 16.62 25.99 21.23
C VAL A 68 16.63 26.46 22.67
N GLY A 69 17.81 26.45 23.31
CA GLY A 69 17.98 26.90 24.68
C GLY A 69 18.62 28.28 24.76
N ASN A 70 18.03 29.18 25.55
CA ASN A 70 18.66 30.45 25.90
C ASN A 70 18.48 30.73 27.39
N GLY A 71 19.56 30.62 28.18
CA GLY A 71 19.66 31.12 29.55
C GLY A 71 18.57 30.70 30.56
N GLY A 72 17.80 29.62 30.31
CA GLY A 72 16.75 29.12 31.21
C GLY A 72 15.43 28.74 30.53
N GLU A 73 15.16 29.21 29.31
CA GLU A 73 13.97 28.82 28.53
C GLU A 73 14.34 27.90 27.35
N GLU A 74 13.64 26.78 27.22
CA GLU A 74 13.76 25.86 26.07
C GLU A 74 12.54 25.99 25.16
N LYS A 75 12.75 26.42 23.93
CA LYS A 75 11.71 26.35 22.88
C LYS A 75 11.85 25.06 22.11
N ARG A 76 10.75 24.32 21.99
CA ARG A 76 10.66 23.05 21.26
C ARG A 76 9.69 23.20 20.10
N GLY A 77 10.01 22.57 18.98
CA GLY A 77 9.10 22.46 17.86
C GLY A 77 9.38 21.22 17.04
N ILE A 78 8.33 20.49 16.68
CA ILE A 78 8.44 19.32 15.79
C ILE A 78 8.76 19.81 14.38
N VAL A 79 9.82 19.26 13.78
CA VAL A 79 10.30 19.62 12.45
C VAL A 79 10.40 18.44 11.49
N GLY A 80 10.13 17.23 11.99
CA GLY A 80 10.11 16.02 11.17
C GLY A 80 9.45 14.87 11.88
N MET A 81 9.10 13.84 11.11
CA MET A 81 8.50 12.62 11.60
C MET A 81 8.83 11.44 10.69
N ILE A 82 8.69 10.24 11.22
CA ILE A 82 8.78 8.99 10.47
C ILE A 82 7.83 7.97 11.11
N ARG A 83 7.21 7.14 10.28
CA ARG A 83 6.38 6.03 10.73
C ARG A 83 7.02 4.73 10.27
N GLY A 84 6.77 3.68 11.01
CA GLY A 84 7.21 2.35 10.63
C GLY A 84 6.29 1.29 11.19
N CYS A 85 6.24 0.16 10.51
CA CYS A 85 5.53 -1.02 10.98
C CYS A 85 6.31 -2.28 10.65
N ILE A 86 6.01 -3.37 11.38
CA ILE A 86 6.63 -4.68 11.20
C ILE A 86 5.52 -5.70 10.97
N LYS A 87 5.73 -6.55 9.97
CA LYS A 87 4.85 -7.66 9.60
C LYS A 87 5.69 -8.90 9.26
N THR A 88 5.08 -10.07 9.38
CA THR A 88 5.71 -11.32 8.94
C THR A 88 5.17 -11.69 7.57
N VAL A 89 6.04 -11.81 6.59
CA VAL A 89 5.66 -12.05 5.18
C VAL A 89 6.44 -13.18 4.56
N THR A 90 5.90 -13.73 3.48
CA THR A 90 6.62 -14.65 2.61
C THR A 90 7.71 -13.90 1.83
N CYS A 91 8.97 -14.35 1.94
CA CYS A 91 10.11 -13.84 1.18
C CYS A 91 10.69 -14.85 0.19
N GLY A 92 10.17 -16.07 0.17
CA GLY A 92 10.61 -17.10 -0.76
C GLY A 92 9.88 -18.42 -0.54
N LYS A 93 10.43 -19.47 -1.13
CA LYS A 93 9.87 -20.82 -1.07
C LYS A 93 10.97 -21.85 -0.94
N THR A 94 10.71 -22.89 -0.16
CA THR A 94 11.58 -24.06 -0.05
C THR A 94 10.84 -25.30 -0.52
N MET A 95 11.57 -26.29 -1.01
CA MET A 95 11.01 -27.59 -1.38
C MET A 95 10.98 -28.48 -0.15
N SER A 96 9.82 -29.06 0.17
CA SER A 96 9.74 -30.10 1.20
C SER A 96 10.56 -31.32 0.76
N ARG A 97 11.61 -31.67 1.52
CA ARG A 97 12.38 -32.90 1.32
C ARG A 97 11.75 -34.03 2.15
N ASN A 98 10.65 -34.62 1.68
CA ASN A 98 10.23 -35.91 2.19
C ASN A 98 11.12 -37.01 1.58
N VAL A 99 12.29 -37.23 2.18
CA VAL A 99 13.05 -38.48 2.01
C VAL A 99 12.82 -39.32 3.24
N LYS A 100 11.89 -40.28 3.15
CA LYS A 100 12.01 -41.64 3.71
C LYS A 100 10.81 -42.51 3.26
N ASN A 101 11.13 -43.43 2.35
CA ASN A 101 10.54 -44.75 2.17
C ASN A 101 9.03 -44.92 2.44
N ASN A 102 8.21 -44.63 1.44
CA ASN A 102 7.13 -45.56 1.10
C ASN A 102 6.82 -45.47 -0.39
N HIS A 103 6.70 -46.63 -1.02
CA HIS A 103 6.25 -46.78 -2.40
C HIS A 103 4.76 -46.42 -2.47
N ASP A 104 4.46 -45.13 -2.55
CA ASP A 104 3.18 -44.67 -3.08
C ASP A 104 3.41 -43.48 -4.02
N PHE A 105 3.13 -43.73 -5.30
CA PHE A 105 3.18 -42.72 -6.34
C PHE A 105 1.97 -41.79 -6.16
N THR A 106 2.16 -40.52 -5.73
CA THR A 106 1.38 -39.31 -6.19
C THR A 106 1.58 -38.02 -5.36
N GLU A 107 2.53 -37.89 -4.43
CA GLU A 107 2.75 -36.58 -3.79
C GLU A 107 3.78 -35.73 -4.54
N LEU A 108 3.30 -34.73 -5.29
CA LEU A 108 4.14 -33.67 -5.87
C LEU A 108 4.89 -32.93 -4.74
N PRO A 109 6.15 -32.47 -4.96
CA PRO A 109 6.88 -31.72 -3.96
C PRO A 109 6.11 -30.46 -3.55
N GLN A 110 5.63 -30.42 -2.31
CA GLN A 110 4.89 -29.27 -1.81
C GLN A 110 5.87 -28.10 -1.58
N GLN A 111 5.65 -27.00 -2.28
CA GLN A 111 6.38 -25.75 -2.05
C GLN A 111 5.88 -25.14 -0.74
N LEU A 112 6.79 -25.00 0.23
CA LEU A 112 6.48 -24.38 1.51
C LEU A 112 6.99 -22.93 1.52
N PRO A 113 6.19 -21.97 2.04
CA PRO A 113 6.62 -20.59 2.12
C PRO A 113 7.71 -20.41 3.18
N VAL A 114 8.67 -19.56 2.86
CA VAL A 114 9.68 -19.10 3.82
C VAL A 114 9.26 -17.71 4.28
N PHE A 115 9.17 -17.56 5.60
CA PHE A 115 8.73 -16.32 6.23
C PHE A 115 9.92 -15.54 6.78
N THR A 116 9.81 -14.21 6.75
CA THR A 116 10.71 -13.29 7.43
C THR A 116 9.92 -12.17 8.10
N LYS A 117 10.48 -11.56 9.15
CA LYS A 117 9.95 -10.31 9.70
C LYS A 117 10.47 -9.14 8.88
N LEU A 118 9.55 -8.43 8.25
CA LEU A 118 9.81 -7.31 7.37
C LEU A 118 9.27 -6.02 8.00
N ALA A 119 10.13 -5.03 8.12
CA ALA A 119 9.77 -3.67 8.48
C ALA A 119 9.45 -2.84 7.23
N TYR A 120 8.49 -1.93 7.34
CA TYR A 120 8.16 -0.95 6.32
C TYR A 120 8.29 0.45 6.93
N ILE A 121 9.05 1.33 6.27
CA ILE A 121 9.14 2.75 6.61
C ILE A 121 8.14 3.52 5.76
N LEU A 122 7.30 4.30 6.43
CA LEU A 122 6.26 5.10 5.81
C LEU A 122 6.34 6.57 6.25
N GLY A 123 6.04 7.47 5.32
CA GLY A 123 5.72 8.87 5.65
C GLY A 123 6.87 9.62 6.36
N LEU A 124 8.12 9.41 5.92
CA LEU A 124 9.23 10.25 6.36
C LEU A 124 9.03 11.68 5.86
N ARG A 125 8.84 12.62 6.80
CA ARG A 125 8.71 14.05 6.51
C ARG A 125 9.73 14.85 7.29
N VAL A 126 10.33 15.83 6.63
CA VAL A 126 11.19 16.84 7.25
C VAL A 126 10.81 18.18 6.66
N SER A 127 10.47 19.12 7.55
CA SER A 127 10.17 20.51 7.23
C SER A 127 11.19 21.05 6.22
N PRO A 128 10.76 21.63 5.09
CA PRO A 128 11.65 22.19 4.07
C PRO A 128 12.74 23.12 4.63
N TYR A 129 12.39 23.95 5.61
CA TYR A 129 13.30 24.88 6.30
C TYR A 129 14.39 24.21 7.14
N HIS A 130 14.23 22.91 7.41
CA HIS A 130 15.10 22.11 8.27
C HIS A 130 15.78 20.95 7.51
N ARG A 131 15.59 20.87 6.18
CA ARG A 131 16.26 19.87 5.34
C ARG A 131 17.77 20.11 5.31
N LYS A 132 18.52 19.06 4.97
CA LYS A 132 20.00 19.05 4.92
C LYS A 132 20.70 19.28 6.27
N LYS A 133 19.97 19.22 7.39
CA LYS A 133 20.53 19.25 8.77
C LYS A 133 20.68 17.86 9.40
N GLY A 134 20.67 16.78 8.61
CA GLY A 134 20.78 15.40 9.11
C GLY A 134 19.54 14.82 9.81
N ILE A 135 18.45 15.58 9.97
CA ILE A 135 17.23 15.16 10.68
C ILE A 135 16.63 13.87 10.09
N GLY A 136 16.46 13.79 8.77
CA GLY A 136 15.89 12.61 8.11
C GLY A 136 16.73 11.35 8.34
N LEU A 137 18.06 11.47 8.28
CA LEU A 137 18.97 10.36 8.57
C LEU A 137 18.86 9.92 10.04
N LYS A 138 18.76 10.87 10.98
CA LYS A 138 18.61 10.57 12.41
C LYS A 138 17.29 9.84 12.69
N LEU A 139 16.19 10.26 12.07
CA LEU A 139 14.89 9.60 12.15
C LEU A 139 14.95 8.17 11.60
N VAL A 140 15.54 7.95 10.42
CA VAL A 140 15.69 6.61 9.83
C VAL A 140 16.53 5.71 10.73
N ARG A 141 17.68 6.15 11.21
CA ARG A 141 18.51 5.34 12.12
C ARG A 141 17.77 4.92 13.38
N LYS A 142 17.05 5.86 14.01
CA LYS A 142 16.29 5.57 15.24
C LYS A 142 15.14 4.60 15.01
N ILE A 143 14.45 4.66 13.86
CA ILE A 143 13.41 3.66 13.58
C ILE A 143 14.00 2.30 13.19
N GLU A 144 15.16 2.27 12.54
CA GLU A 144 15.88 1.03 12.24
C GLU A 144 16.36 0.32 13.51
N GLU A 145 16.85 1.07 14.51
CA GLU A 145 17.15 0.52 15.85
C GLU A 145 15.93 -0.22 16.41
N TRP A 146 14.76 0.43 16.41
CA TRP A 146 13.52 -0.20 16.85
C TRP A 146 13.12 -1.42 16.01
N PHE A 147 13.33 -1.40 14.69
CA PHE A 147 13.07 -2.56 13.84
C PHE A 147 13.95 -3.76 14.21
N ILE A 148 15.25 -3.52 14.43
CA ILE A 148 16.22 -4.56 14.83
C ILE A 148 15.85 -5.11 16.20
N GLU A 149 15.54 -4.26 17.17
CA GLU A 149 15.09 -4.65 18.52
C GLU A 149 13.82 -5.52 18.49
N ASN A 150 12.95 -5.31 17.51
CA ASN A 150 11.72 -6.09 17.31
C ASN A 150 11.90 -7.31 16.38
N GLY A 151 13.15 -7.59 16.00
CA GLY A 151 13.56 -8.77 15.23
C GLY A 151 13.20 -8.70 13.75
N ALA A 152 13.05 -7.51 13.17
CA ALA A 152 12.97 -7.39 11.72
C ALA A 152 14.31 -7.77 11.09
N GLU A 153 14.28 -8.62 10.08
CA GLU A 153 15.47 -9.02 9.30
C GLU A 153 15.67 -8.13 8.08
N TYR A 154 14.60 -7.51 7.60
CA TYR A 154 14.60 -6.61 6.45
C TYR A 154 13.80 -5.36 6.76
N SER A 155 14.14 -4.26 6.10
CA SER A 155 13.33 -3.05 6.04
C SER A 155 13.17 -2.61 4.59
N TYR A 156 12.01 -2.11 4.21
CA TYR A 156 11.80 -1.50 2.90
C TYR A 156 11.08 -0.15 2.97
N ILE A 157 11.22 0.61 1.90
CA ILE A 157 10.49 1.85 1.63
C ILE A 157 9.88 1.80 0.24
N ALA A 158 8.85 2.62 0.03
CA ALA A 158 8.31 2.96 -1.28
C ALA A 158 8.55 4.45 -1.55
N THR A 159 8.99 4.81 -2.76
CA THR A 159 9.21 6.20 -3.17
C THR A 159 9.11 6.34 -4.69
N GLU A 160 8.60 7.47 -5.17
CA GLU A 160 8.67 7.77 -6.60
C GLU A 160 10.13 7.88 -7.07
N ASN A 161 10.42 7.38 -8.28
CA ASN A 161 11.74 7.45 -8.92
C ASN A 161 12.28 8.89 -9.03
N GLU A 162 11.40 9.86 -9.24
CA GLU A 162 11.73 11.29 -9.39
C GLU A 162 12.02 11.98 -8.04
N ASN A 163 11.73 11.33 -6.91
CA ASN A 163 12.05 11.86 -5.59
C ASN A 163 13.54 11.61 -5.26
N HIS A 164 14.42 12.30 -5.99
CA HIS A 164 15.87 12.15 -5.86
C HIS A 164 16.39 12.36 -4.42
N ALA A 165 15.71 13.19 -3.62
CA ALA A 165 16.07 13.42 -2.22
C ALA A 165 15.85 12.15 -1.38
N SER A 166 14.68 11.51 -1.52
CA SER A 166 14.36 10.24 -0.84
C SER A 166 15.27 9.13 -1.35
N VAL A 167 15.37 8.98 -2.68
CA VAL A 167 16.21 7.94 -3.31
C VAL A 167 17.65 8.04 -2.82
N LYS A 168 18.25 9.25 -2.83
CA LYS A 168 19.62 9.45 -2.36
C LYS A 168 19.77 9.14 -0.87
N LEU A 169 18.85 9.64 -0.03
CA LEU A 169 18.90 9.38 1.42
C LEU A 169 18.94 7.88 1.70
N PHE A 170 18.02 7.11 1.13
CA PHE A 170 17.94 5.69 1.44
C PHE A 170 19.05 4.87 0.78
N THR A 171 19.35 5.12 -0.50
CA THR A 171 20.33 4.29 -1.23
C THR A 171 21.78 4.63 -0.93
N HIS A 172 22.11 5.89 -0.66
CA HIS A 172 23.50 6.31 -0.43
C HIS A 172 23.82 6.48 1.06
N ASN A 173 22.86 6.93 1.88
CA ASN A 173 23.14 7.29 3.28
C ASN A 173 22.63 6.26 4.29
N CYS A 174 21.63 5.45 3.94
CA CYS A 174 21.02 4.47 4.84
C CYS A 174 21.31 3.01 4.44
N GLY A 175 21.94 2.75 3.29
CA GLY A 175 22.35 1.41 2.86
C GLY A 175 21.23 0.54 2.26
N TYR A 176 20.19 1.16 1.69
CA TYR A 176 19.14 0.42 0.97
C TYR A 176 19.57 0.18 -0.48
N SER A 177 19.18 -0.96 -1.05
CA SER A 177 19.31 -1.26 -2.48
C SER A 177 17.95 -1.13 -3.18
N LYS A 178 17.96 -0.83 -4.48
CA LYS A 178 16.74 -0.87 -5.30
C LYS A 178 16.26 -2.33 -5.40
N PHE A 179 14.96 -2.57 -5.25
CA PHE A 179 14.43 -3.92 -5.07
C PHE A 179 13.32 -4.30 -6.04
N ARG A 180 12.21 -3.57 -6.03
CA ARG A 180 11.02 -3.82 -6.88
C ARG A 180 10.53 -2.49 -7.45
N THR A 181 9.78 -2.56 -8.55
CA THR A 181 9.19 -1.39 -9.20
C THR A 181 7.71 -1.63 -9.55
N PRO A 182 6.83 -1.83 -8.55
CA PRO A 182 5.40 -1.98 -8.82
C PRO A 182 4.79 -0.74 -9.50
N SER A 183 3.59 -0.92 -10.04
CA SER A 183 2.80 0.14 -10.63
C SER A 183 1.58 0.43 -9.76
N ILE A 184 1.39 1.70 -9.41
CA ILE A 184 0.18 2.18 -8.74
C ILE A 184 -0.83 2.57 -9.83
N LEU A 185 -1.96 1.89 -9.88
CA LEU A 185 -3.01 2.08 -10.87
C LEU A 185 -4.22 2.77 -10.24
N VAL A 186 -4.62 3.90 -10.80
CA VAL A 186 -5.71 4.73 -10.26
C VAL A 186 -6.87 4.79 -11.27
N GLN A 187 -8.04 4.33 -10.82
CA GLN A 187 -9.29 4.43 -11.56
C GLN A 187 -10.19 5.50 -10.92
N PRO A 188 -10.58 6.55 -11.65
CA PRO A 188 -11.57 7.49 -11.15
C PRO A 188 -12.94 6.83 -10.99
N VAL A 189 -13.63 7.18 -9.89
CA VAL A 189 -15.01 6.78 -9.68
C VAL A 189 -15.91 7.76 -10.44
N PHE A 190 -16.71 7.22 -11.37
CA PHE A 190 -17.58 8.01 -12.23
C PHE A 190 -18.92 8.27 -11.55
N ALA A 191 -19.68 9.26 -12.03
CA ALA A 191 -21.02 9.52 -11.50
C ALA A 191 -22.01 8.44 -11.94
N HIS A 192 -21.82 7.88 -13.15
CA HIS A 192 -22.60 6.74 -13.62
C HIS A 192 -22.07 5.41 -13.03
N ARG A 193 -22.97 4.43 -12.92
CA ARG A 193 -22.58 3.05 -12.60
C ARG A 193 -21.98 2.35 -13.81
N VAL A 194 -20.90 1.63 -13.62
CA VAL A 194 -20.28 0.81 -14.66
C VAL A 194 -21.07 -0.50 -14.82
N LYS A 195 -21.36 -0.88 -16.06
CA LYS A 195 -22.07 -2.14 -16.36
C LYS A 195 -21.13 -3.32 -16.19
N ILE A 196 -21.44 -4.19 -15.23
CA ILE A 196 -20.76 -5.47 -15.07
C ILE A 196 -21.25 -6.44 -16.16
N SER A 197 -20.33 -7.22 -16.74
CA SER A 197 -20.64 -8.20 -17.78
C SER A 197 -21.66 -9.23 -17.29
N THR A 198 -22.72 -9.47 -18.06
CA THR A 198 -23.74 -10.48 -17.74
C THR A 198 -23.25 -11.91 -17.92
N ARG A 199 -22.02 -12.10 -18.41
CA ARG A 199 -21.35 -13.41 -18.55
C ARG A 199 -20.49 -13.79 -17.34
N VAL A 200 -20.51 -12.98 -16.28
CA VAL A 200 -19.73 -13.19 -15.07
C VAL A 200 -20.67 -13.32 -13.89
N THR A 201 -20.38 -14.26 -13.01
CA THR A 201 -21.01 -14.37 -11.68
C THR A 201 -19.97 -13.97 -10.64
N ILE A 202 -20.34 -13.07 -9.72
CA ILE A 202 -19.47 -12.61 -8.64
C ILE A 202 -20.04 -13.09 -7.31
N PHE A 203 -19.23 -13.78 -6.52
CA PHE A 203 -19.56 -14.24 -5.17
C PHE A 203 -18.76 -13.44 -4.14
N LYS A 204 -19.43 -13.01 -3.07
CA LYS A 204 -18.75 -12.48 -1.87
C LYS A 204 -18.40 -13.65 -0.96
N LEU A 205 -17.13 -13.79 -0.64
CA LEU A 205 -16.64 -14.85 0.25
C LEU A 205 -16.75 -14.40 1.71
N SER A 206 -16.97 -15.34 2.63
CA SER A 206 -16.73 -15.08 4.05
C SER A 206 -15.22 -14.90 4.33
N PRO A 207 -14.81 -14.22 5.41
CA PRO A 207 -13.40 -14.04 5.73
C PRO A 207 -12.61 -15.35 5.83
N ASN A 208 -13.22 -16.40 6.40
CA ASN A 208 -12.58 -17.72 6.53
C ASN A 208 -12.39 -18.38 5.16
N GLU A 209 -13.38 -18.29 4.26
CA GLU A 209 -13.27 -18.83 2.90
C GLU A 209 -12.23 -18.06 2.07
N ALA A 210 -12.20 -16.74 2.21
CA ALA A 210 -11.20 -15.89 1.59
C ALA A 210 -9.78 -16.23 2.08
N GLU A 211 -9.62 -16.48 3.37
CA GLU A 211 -8.35 -16.92 3.94
C GLU A 211 -7.88 -18.25 3.32
N THR A 212 -8.76 -19.25 3.26
CA THR A 212 -8.42 -20.55 2.65
C THR A 212 -7.98 -20.38 1.20
N LEU A 213 -8.74 -19.62 0.40
CA LEU A 213 -8.40 -19.35 -0.99
C LEU A 213 -7.09 -18.57 -1.15
N TYR A 214 -6.86 -17.56 -0.30
CA TYR A 214 -5.65 -16.75 -0.34
C TYR A 214 -4.41 -17.52 0.08
N ARG A 215 -4.49 -18.37 1.10
CA ARG A 215 -3.37 -19.24 1.48
C ARG A 215 -3.06 -20.26 0.38
N TYR A 216 -4.09 -20.81 -0.25
CA TYR A 216 -3.91 -21.69 -1.41
C TYR A 216 -3.18 -20.98 -2.55
N LYS A 217 -3.65 -19.79 -2.94
CA LYS A 217 -3.15 -19.08 -4.12
C LYS A 217 -1.83 -18.34 -3.90
N PHE A 218 -1.65 -17.72 -2.74
CA PHE A 218 -0.60 -16.72 -2.50
C PHE A 218 0.43 -17.11 -1.44
N SER A 219 0.32 -18.29 -0.81
CA SER A 219 1.25 -18.68 0.27
C SER A 219 2.72 -18.45 -0.07
N THR A 220 3.12 -18.75 -1.30
CA THR A 220 4.49 -18.60 -1.81
C THR A 220 4.74 -17.29 -2.60
N THR A 221 3.77 -16.39 -2.67
CA THR A 221 3.91 -15.06 -3.31
C THR A 221 4.70 -14.13 -2.39
N GLU A 222 5.64 -13.36 -2.96
CA GLU A 222 6.41 -12.38 -2.20
C GLU A 222 5.49 -11.39 -1.49
N PHE A 223 5.87 -11.01 -0.27
CA PHE A 223 5.13 -10.09 0.62
C PHE A 223 3.78 -10.61 1.14
N PHE A 224 3.39 -11.86 0.84
CA PHE A 224 2.13 -12.40 1.36
C PHE A 224 2.17 -12.47 2.90
N PRO A 225 1.22 -11.83 3.61
CA PRO A 225 1.25 -11.73 5.06
C PRO A 225 0.87 -13.08 5.70
N LYS A 226 1.67 -13.51 6.67
CA LYS A 226 1.40 -14.74 7.45
C LYS A 226 0.04 -14.66 8.15
N ASP A 227 -0.33 -13.46 8.59
CA ASP A 227 -1.55 -13.10 9.33
C ASP A 227 -2.67 -12.55 8.42
N ILE A 228 -2.79 -13.05 7.18
CA ILE A 228 -3.84 -12.62 6.24
C ILE A 228 -5.26 -12.62 6.82
N ASN A 229 -5.54 -13.52 7.78
CA ASN A 229 -6.80 -13.58 8.50
C ASN A 229 -7.11 -12.28 9.25
N SER A 230 -6.11 -11.64 9.85
CA SER A 230 -6.25 -10.36 10.57
C SER A 230 -6.65 -9.22 9.62
N ILE A 231 -6.14 -9.25 8.38
CA ILE A 231 -6.49 -8.28 7.34
C ILE A 231 -7.93 -8.52 6.89
N LEU A 232 -8.29 -9.76 6.56
CA LEU A 232 -9.61 -10.11 6.04
C LEU A 232 -10.75 -9.85 7.05
N ASN A 233 -10.47 -10.00 8.34
CA ASN A 233 -11.43 -9.72 9.44
C ASN A 233 -11.42 -8.26 9.93
N ASN A 234 -10.54 -7.41 9.39
CA ASN A 234 -10.51 -6.00 9.79
C ASN A 234 -11.78 -5.28 9.30
N LYS A 235 -12.32 -4.36 10.11
CA LYS A 235 -13.49 -3.52 9.75
C LYS A 235 -13.32 -2.71 8.47
N LEU A 236 -12.07 -2.41 8.06
CA LEU A 236 -11.76 -1.70 6.82
C LEU A 236 -11.80 -2.62 5.60
N SER A 237 -11.74 -3.94 5.78
CA SER A 237 -11.97 -4.92 4.71
C SER A 237 -13.46 -4.96 4.37
N MET A 238 -13.82 -4.51 3.17
CA MET A 238 -15.20 -4.51 2.70
C MET A 238 -15.66 -5.88 2.18
N GLY A 239 -14.71 -6.77 1.93
CA GLY A 239 -14.93 -8.15 1.52
C GLY A 239 -14.00 -8.60 0.40
N THR A 240 -14.01 -9.91 0.20
CA THR A 240 -13.33 -10.60 -0.89
C THR A 240 -14.35 -11.09 -1.90
N PHE A 241 -14.09 -10.84 -3.17
CA PHE A 241 -15.01 -11.11 -4.27
C PHE A 241 -14.34 -12.03 -5.28
N LEU A 242 -15.00 -13.15 -5.57
CA LEU A 242 -14.58 -14.15 -6.54
C LEU A 242 -15.46 -14.04 -7.79
N ALA A 243 -14.84 -13.91 -8.96
CA ALA A 243 -15.51 -13.93 -10.25
C ALA A 243 -15.24 -15.23 -11.00
N VAL A 244 -16.30 -15.80 -11.56
CA VAL A 244 -16.26 -16.98 -12.43
C VAL A 244 -17.14 -16.77 -13.67
N PRO A 245 -16.92 -17.52 -14.76
CA PRO A 245 -17.83 -17.53 -15.90
C PRO A 245 -19.26 -17.92 -15.47
N LYS A 246 -20.25 -17.22 -16.01
CA LYS A 246 -21.66 -17.47 -15.70
C LYS A 246 -22.07 -18.88 -16.11
N GLY A 247 -22.89 -19.52 -15.27
CA GLY A 247 -23.43 -20.86 -15.50
C GLY A 247 -22.51 -21.98 -15.02
N HIS A 248 -21.27 -21.69 -14.61
CA HIS A 248 -20.38 -22.71 -14.06
C HIS A 248 -20.87 -23.24 -12.70
N PHE A 249 -21.40 -22.35 -11.87
CA PHE A 249 -22.08 -22.72 -10.62
C PHE A 249 -23.49 -22.13 -10.58
N SER A 250 -24.46 -22.89 -10.07
CA SER A 250 -25.84 -22.43 -9.81
C SER A 250 -25.92 -21.50 -8.58
N GLY A 251 -24.93 -21.57 -7.70
CA GLY A 251 -24.75 -20.74 -6.50
C GLY A 251 -23.33 -20.93 -5.95
N TRP A 252 -22.96 -20.23 -4.87
CA TRP A 252 -21.64 -20.41 -4.27
C TRP A 252 -21.50 -21.82 -3.67
N PRO A 253 -20.57 -22.68 -4.15
CA PRO A 253 -20.48 -24.07 -3.68
C PRO A 253 -19.73 -24.21 -2.34
N GLY A 254 -19.15 -23.12 -1.81
CA GLY A 254 -18.20 -23.15 -0.69
C GLY A 254 -16.76 -23.37 -1.16
N VAL A 255 -15.79 -22.83 -0.41
CA VAL A 255 -14.38 -22.79 -0.84
C VAL A 255 -13.76 -24.17 -1.07
N ASN A 256 -14.07 -25.16 -0.24
CA ASN A 256 -13.49 -26.50 -0.35
C ASN A 256 -13.92 -27.19 -1.65
N LYS A 257 -15.20 -27.06 -2.02
CA LYS A 257 -15.72 -27.60 -3.28
C LYS A 257 -15.18 -26.82 -4.48
N PHE A 258 -15.07 -25.50 -4.36
CA PHE A 258 -14.44 -24.66 -5.38
C PHE A 258 -12.98 -25.09 -5.64
N LEU A 259 -12.19 -25.32 -4.60
CA LEU A 259 -10.79 -25.74 -4.74
C LEU A 259 -10.62 -27.17 -5.29
N ALA A 260 -11.56 -28.07 -4.99
CA ALA A 260 -11.57 -29.43 -5.52
C ALA A 260 -11.99 -29.51 -7.00
N GLY A 261 -12.85 -28.59 -7.45
CA GLY A 261 -13.39 -28.53 -8.81
C GLY A 261 -13.29 -27.12 -9.38
N GLN A 262 -12.06 -26.59 -9.47
CA GLN A 262 -11.84 -25.22 -9.93
C GLN A 262 -12.29 -25.06 -11.39
N PRO A 263 -13.03 -23.99 -11.73
CA PRO A 263 -13.27 -23.65 -13.11
C PRO A 263 -11.94 -23.35 -13.81
N GLU A 264 -11.89 -23.62 -15.12
CA GLU A 264 -10.71 -23.30 -15.94
C GLU A 264 -10.29 -21.83 -15.79
N SER A 265 -11.25 -20.91 -15.65
CA SER A 265 -10.98 -19.50 -15.42
C SER A 265 -11.69 -18.96 -14.19
N TRP A 266 -10.95 -18.24 -13.35
CA TRP A 266 -11.48 -17.52 -12.20
C TRP A 266 -10.60 -16.30 -11.89
N ALA A 267 -11.14 -15.34 -11.14
CA ALA A 267 -10.37 -14.24 -10.57
C ALA A 267 -10.90 -13.89 -9.18
N VAL A 268 -10.05 -13.34 -8.33
CA VAL A 268 -10.38 -12.89 -6.97
C VAL A 268 -9.70 -11.57 -6.68
N LEU A 269 -10.37 -10.71 -5.92
CA LEU A 269 -9.74 -9.54 -5.28
C LEU A 269 -10.49 -9.19 -3.99
N SER A 270 -9.85 -8.41 -3.13
CA SER A 270 -10.46 -7.82 -1.94
C SER A 270 -10.45 -6.29 -2.03
N VAL A 271 -11.36 -5.66 -1.28
CA VAL A 271 -11.51 -4.21 -1.25
C VAL A 271 -11.28 -3.70 0.17
N TRP A 272 -10.39 -2.72 0.32
CA TRP A 272 -10.06 -2.04 1.56
C TRP A 272 -10.54 -0.59 1.55
N ASN A 273 -11.15 -0.15 2.64
CA ASN A 273 -11.71 1.19 2.79
C ASN A 273 -10.67 2.15 3.40
N CYS A 274 -9.96 2.90 2.56
CA CYS A 274 -9.04 3.95 3.02
C CYS A 274 -9.74 5.28 3.34
N LYS A 275 -10.97 5.49 2.87
CA LYS A 275 -11.73 6.75 3.10
C LYS A 275 -11.91 7.07 4.59
N ASP A 276 -12.04 6.04 5.42
CA ASP A 276 -12.22 6.19 6.86
C ASP A 276 -10.87 6.27 7.62
N VAL A 277 -9.75 6.21 6.90
CA VAL A 277 -8.38 6.32 7.42
C VAL A 277 -7.81 7.70 7.09
N PHE A 278 -7.88 8.11 5.82
CA PHE A 278 -7.44 9.42 5.35
C PHE A 278 -8.25 9.87 4.14
N LYS A 279 -8.13 11.16 3.81
CA LYS A 279 -8.66 11.73 2.57
C LYS A 279 -7.56 12.38 1.76
N LEU A 280 -7.76 12.42 0.46
CA LEU A 280 -6.88 13.08 -0.48
C LEU A 280 -7.53 14.35 -1.00
N GLU A 281 -6.72 15.33 -1.39
CA GLU A 281 -7.19 16.53 -2.07
C GLU A 281 -6.17 16.97 -3.12
N VAL A 282 -6.62 17.16 -4.36
CA VAL A 282 -5.80 17.70 -5.44
C VAL A 282 -5.84 19.23 -5.38
N ARG A 283 -4.70 19.84 -5.09
CA ARG A 283 -4.50 21.30 -5.05
C ARG A 283 -3.69 21.78 -6.25
N GLY A 284 -3.68 23.09 -6.49
CA GLY A 284 -2.90 23.72 -7.58
C GLY A 284 -3.57 23.72 -8.97
N ALA A 285 -4.76 23.13 -9.13
CA ALA A 285 -5.47 23.14 -10.41
C ALA A 285 -6.02 24.54 -10.79
N SER A 286 -5.87 24.93 -12.06
CA SER A 286 -6.40 26.20 -12.58
C SER A 286 -7.93 26.26 -12.49
N ARG A 287 -8.51 27.48 -12.48
CA ARG A 287 -9.98 27.66 -12.48
C ARG A 287 -10.64 27.03 -13.70
N VAL A 288 -9.98 27.09 -14.86
CA VAL A 288 -10.45 26.48 -16.11
C VAL A 288 -10.48 24.95 -15.98
N THR A 289 -9.41 24.34 -15.47
CA THR A 289 -9.34 22.89 -15.25
C THR A 289 -10.43 22.43 -14.28
N LYS A 290 -10.64 23.16 -13.18
CA LYS A 290 -11.72 22.88 -12.22
C LYS A 290 -13.10 22.99 -12.86
N GLY A 291 -13.31 24.00 -13.71
CA GLY A 291 -14.54 24.18 -14.49
C GLY A 291 -14.82 23.01 -15.44
N LEU A 292 -13.84 22.64 -16.27
CA LEU A 292 -13.96 21.51 -17.21
C LEU A 292 -14.25 20.18 -16.49
N ALA A 293 -13.55 19.92 -15.38
CA ALA A 293 -13.81 18.74 -14.57
C ALA A 293 -15.23 18.73 -14.00
N LYS A 294 -15.72 19.86 -13.47
CA LYS A 294 -17.10 20.00 -12.99
C LYS A 294 -18.12 19.77 -14.11
N THR A 295 -17.88 20.33 -15.30
CA THR A 295 -18.74 20.11 -16.47
C THR A 295 -18.76 18.64 -16.89
N SER A 296 -17.61 17.96 -16.90
CA SER A 296 -17.55 16.52 -17.22
C SER A 296 -18.38 15.68 -16.25
N ARG A 297 -18.36 16.00 -14.94
CA ARG A 297 -19.21 15.35 -13.93
C ARG A 297 -20.68 15.61 -14.13
N LEU A 298 -21.03 16.86 -14.46
CA LEU A 298 -22.43 17.24 -14.68
C LEU A 298 -22.98 16.49 -15.88
N MET A 299 -22.25 16.46 -17.01
CA MET A 299 -22.64 15.70 -18.19
C MET A 299 -22.81 14.21 -17.92
N ASP A 300 -21.90 13.62 -17.15
CA ASP A 300 -21.98 12.21 -16.79
C ASP A 300 -23.20 11.90 -15.90
N ARG A 301 -23.52 12.80 -14.97
CA ARG A 301 -24.71 12.70 -14.10
C ARG A 301 -26.02 12.92 -14.85
N THR A 302 -26.06 13.83 -15.82
CA THR A 302 -27.28 14.14 -16.59
C THR A 302 -27.53 13.14 -17.70
N PHE A 303 -26.47 12.59 -18.30
CA PHE A 303 -26.53 11.69 -19.44
C PHE A 303 -25.79 10.36 -19.15
N PRO A 304 -26.19 9.59 -18.12
CA PRO A 304 -25.44 8.40 -17.68
C PRO A 304 -25.37 7.29 -18.73
N TRP A 305 -26.28 7.27 -19.70
CA TRP A 305 -26.24 6.32 -20.82
C TRP A 305 -25.08 6.55 -21.79
N LEU A 306 -24.51 7.76 -21.82
CA LEU A 306 -23.32 8.08 -22.61
C LEU A 306 -22.03 7.52 -21.99
N LYS A 307 -22.07 7.14 -20.70
CA LYS A 307 -20.93 6.56 -19.96
C LYS A 307 -19.66 7.38 -20.10
N VAL A 308 -19.80 8.70 -19.97
CA VAL A 308 -18.69 9.62 -20.14
C VAL A 308 -17.68 9.38 -19.02
N PRO A 309 -16.40 9.12 -19.34
CA PRO A 309 -15.37 9.02 -18.32
C PRO A 309 -15.15 10.41 -17.69
N SER A 310 -15.75 10.64 -16.53
CA SER A 310 -15.75 11.94 -15.86
C SER A 310 -14.67 12.03 -14.79
N VAL A 311 -14.20 13.26 -14.53
CA VAL A 311 -13.23 13.52 -13.46
C VAL A 311 -13.99 13.67 -12.14
N PRO A 312 -13.82 12.81 -11.12
CA PRO A 312 -14.51 12.93 -9.84
C PRO A 312 -14.18 14.24 -9.12
N GLU A 313 -14.91 14.55 -8.04
CA GLU A 313 -14.62 15.74 -7.24
C GLU A 313 -13.32 15.54 -6.43
N VAL A 314 -12.19 15.69 -7.12
CA VAL A 314 -10.84 15.51 -6.56
C VAL A 314 -10.26 16.79 -5.97
N PHE A 315 -10.89 17.95 -6.20
CA PHE A 315 -10.42 19.27 -5.71
C PHE A 315 -10.98 19.63 -4.33
N ARG A 316 -11.72 18.71 -3.71
CA ARG A 316 -12.14 18.73 -2.31
C ARG A 316 -11.72 17.40 -1.69
N PRO A 317 -11.60 17.30 -0.35
CA PRO A 317 -11.24 16.05 0.31
C PRO A 317 -12.11 14.87 -0.17
N PHE A 318 -11.48 13.87 -0.75
CA PHE A 318 -12.10 12.65 -1.28
C PHE A 318 -11.45 11.40 -0.68
N GLY A 319 -12.24 10.35 -0.49
CA GLY A 319 -11.75 9.04 -0.06
C GLY A 319 -11.39 8.14 -1.23
N LEU A 320 -10.71 7.03 -0.94
CA LEU A 320 -10.43 5.99 -1.91
C LEU A 320 -10.70 4.59 -1.35
N HIS A 321 -10.96 3.65 -2.25
CA HIS A 321 -10.87 2.23 -1.93
C HIS A 321 -9.60 1.66 -2.56
N PHE A 322 -8.91 0.81 -1.80
CA PHE A 322 -7.71 0.11 -2.25
C PHE A 322 -8.07 -1.35 -2.58
N LEU A 323 -7.69 -1.83 -3.77
CA LEU A 323 -7.85 -3.23 -4.16
C LEU A 323 -6.57 -3.99 -3.83
N TYR A 324 -6.72 -5.15 -3.21
CA TYR A 324 -5.59 -6.00 -2.82
C TYR A 324 -5.91 -7.49 -3.02
N GLY A 325 -4.88 -8.33 -2.93
CA GLY A 325 -5.02 -9.78 -3.12
C GLY A 325 -5.58 -10.16 -4.49
N LEU A 326 -5.10 -9.49 -5.54
CA LEU A 326 -5.47 -9.77 -6.92
C LEU A 326 -4.90 -11.13 -7.33
N GLY A 327 -5.77 -12.05 -7.70
CA GLY A 327 -5.38 -13.37 -8.19
C GLY A 327 -6.34 -13.87 -9.24
N GLY A 328 -5.88 -14.78 -10.08
CA GLY A 328 -6.70 -15.37 -11.12
C GLY A 328 -5.93 -16.38 -11.93
N GLU A 329 -6.69 -17.24 -12.61
CA GLU A 329 -6.18 -18.31 -13.45
C GLU A 329 -7.06 -18.46 -14.69
N GLY A 330 -6.49 -19.08 -15.72
CA GLY A 330 -7.17 -19.38 -16.97
C GLY A 330 -7.22 -18.26 -17.99
N PRO A 331 -7.66 -18.58 -19.22
CA PRO A 331 -7.69 -17.66 -20.37
C PRO A 331 -8.66 -16.48 -20.19
N LEU A 332 -9.67 -16.59 -19.33
CA LEU A 332 -10.63 -15.50 -19.08
C LEU A 332 -10.28 -14.65 -17.85
N SER A 333 -9.19 -14.96 -17.13
CA SER A 333 -8.77 -14.25 -15.90
C SER A 333 -8.77 -12.73 -16.05
N ILE A 334 -8.18 -12.19 -17.12
CA ILE A 334 -8.16 -10.74 -17.42
C ILE A 334 -9.58 -10.13 -17.49
N LYS A 335 -10.52 -10.83 -18.16
CA LYS A 335 -11.91 -10.37 -18.28
C LYS A 335 -12.66 -10.44 -16.95
N LEU A 336 -12.36 -11.46 -16.14
CA LEU A 336 -12.94 -11.64 -14.81
C LEU A 336 -12.39 -10.60 -13.83
N THR A 337 -11.09 -10.31 -13.85
CA THR A 337 -10.47 -9.22 -13.11
C THR A 337 -11.10 -7.88 -13.48
N LYS A 338 -11.30 -7.61 -14.77
CA LYS A 338 -12.00 -6.40 -15.19
C LYS A 338 -13.41 -6.30 -14.58
N ALA A 339 -14.18 -7.39 -14.60
CA ALA A 339 -15.51 -7.42 -14.02
C ALA A 339 -15.50 -7.17 -12.50
N LEU A 340 -14.48 -7.67 -11.79
CA LEU A 340 -14.27 -7.39 -10.37
C LEU A 340 -13.88 -5.93 -10.12
N CYS A 341 -13.01 -5.33 -10.95
CA CYS A 341 -12.68 -3.91 -10.86
C CYS A 341 -13.91 -3.02 -11.14
N ASP A 342 -14.72 -3.36 -12.15
CA ASP A 342 -15.98 -2.67 -12.44
C ASP A 342 -16.97 -2.78 -11.25
N PHE A 343 -17.01 -3.94 -10.58
CA PHE A 343 -17.79 -4.12 -9.35
C PHE A 343 -17.26 -3.26 -8.20
N ALA A 344 -15.94 -3.26 -7.97
CA ALA A 344 -15.31 -2.47 -6.92
C ALA A 344 -15.43 -0.96 -7.15
N HIS A 345 -15.41 -0.51 -8.41
CA HIS A 345 -15.71 0.86 -8.81
C HIS A 345 -17.12 1.28 -8.38
N ASN A 346 -18.13 0.45 -8.67
CA ASN A 346 -19.50 0.71 -8.24
C ASN A 346 -19.62 0.73 -6.71
N LEU A 347 -18.95 -0.18 -5.99
CA LEU A 347 -18.90 -0.20 -4.53
C LEU A 347 -18.27 1.08 -3.94
N ALA A 348 -17.23 1.59 -4.59
CA ALA A 348 -16.59 2.87 -4.25
C ALA A 348 -17.53 4.05 -4.53
N GLY A 349 -18.30 4.01 -5.63
CA GLY A 349 -19.36 4.98 -5.92
C GLY A 349 -20.43 5.04 -4.83
N ASP A 350 -20.91 3.88 -4.38
CA ASP A 350 -21.89 3.77 -3.28
C ASP A 350 -21.33 4.34 -1.96
N SER A 351 -20.02 4.22 -1.76
CA SER A 351 -19.31 4.77 -0.60
C SER A 351 -18.88 6.24 -0.77
N ARG A 352 -19.20 6.87 -1.91
CA ARG A 352 -18.78 8.24 -2.29
C ARG A 352 -17.26 8.45 -2.29
N CYS A 353 -16.51 7.43 -2.67
CA CYS A 353 -15.07 7.54 -2.91
C CYS A 353 -14.82 8.22 -4.26
N GLY A 354 -13.71 8.97 -4.36
CA GLY A 354 -13.31 9.64 -5.58
C GLY A 354 -12.55 8.71 -6.52
N VAL A 355 -11.80 7.75 -6.00
CA VAL A 355 -10.96 6.86 -6.80
C VAL A 355 -10.93 5.45 -6.22
N VAL A 356 -10.62 4.49 -7.08
CA VAL A 356 -10.19 3.13 -6.73
C VAL A 356 -8.71 3.01 -7.09
N VAL A 357 -7.91 2.47 -6.18
CA VAL A 357 -6.46 2.35 -6.34
C VAL A 357 -6.06 0.90 -6.15
N THR A 358 -5.06 0.45 -6.89
CA THR A 358 -4.38 -0.83 -6.64
C THR A 358 -2.91 -0.67 -6.95
N GLU A 359 -2.08 -1.42 -6.27
CA GLU A 359 -0.65 -1.52 -6.59
C GLU A 359 -0.34 -2.96 -6.97
N VAL A 360 0.38 -3.15 -8.07
CA VAL A 360 0.68 -4.46 -8.65
C VAL A 360 2.13 -4.53 -9.10
N ALA A 361 2.72 -5.73 -9.11
CA ALA A 361 4.06 -5.94 -9.65
C ALA A 361 4.16 -5.44 -11.11
N SER A 362 5.36 -5.06 -11.54
CA SER A 362 5.62 -4.59 -12.91
C SER A 362 5.17 -5.59 -13.98
N CYS A 363 5.35 -6.88 -13.70
CA CYS A 363 5.05 -8.01 -14.57
C CYS A 363 3.71 -8.71 -14.27
N GLU A 364 2.83 -8.11 -13.46
CA GLU A 364 1.55 -8.73 -13.07
C GLU A 364 0.67 -9.02 -14.30
N PRO A 365 0.37 -10.28 -14.63
CA PRO A 365 -0.43 -10.63 -15.80
C PRO A 365 -1.84 -10.00 -15.77
N LEU A 366 -2.44 -9.90 -14.59
CA LEU A 366 -3.79 -9.36 -14.42
C LEU A 366 -3.87 -7.85 -14.61
N LYS A 367 -2.72 -7.14 -14.66
CA LYS A 367 -2.62 -5.69 -14.90
C LYS A 367 -3.38 -5.24 -16.15
N LEU A 368 -3.43 -6.08 -17.18
CA LEU A 368 -4.18 -5.82 -18.42
C LEU A 368 -5.69 -5.73 -18.22
N GLY A 369 -6.21 -6.34 -17.16
CA GLY A 369 -7.63 -6.34 -16.80
C GLY A 369 -8.04 -5.17 -15.90
N ILE A 370 -7.09 -4.37 -15.41
CA ILE A 370 -7.33 -3.32 -14.41
C ILE A 370 -7.59 -1.97 -15.11
N PRO A 371 -8.83 -1.45 -15.13
CA PRO A 371 -9.11 -0.14 -15.71
C PRO A 371 -8.43 0.95 -14.88
N HIS A 372 -7.74 1.88 -15.53
CA HIS A 372 -7.07 2.99 -14.84
C HIS A 372 -6.80 4.15 -15.80
N TRP A 373 -6.50 5.33 -15.25
CA TRP A 373 -6.08 6.49 -16.02
C TRP A 373 -4.57 6.71 -15.88
N LYS A 374 -3.83 6.57 -16.98
CA LYS A 374 -2.36 6.75 -17.01
C LYS A 374 -1.87 8.06 -16.39
N LYS A 375 -2.66 9.14 -16.49
CA LYS A 375 -2.31 10.46 -15.92
C LYS A 375 -2.37 10.51 -14.39
N LEU A 376 -3.09 9.59 -13.76
CA LEU A 376 -3.24 9.51 -12.30
C LEU A 376 -2.45 8.34 -11.71
N SER A 377 -2.07 7.36 -12.55
CA SER A 377 -1.28 6.20 -12.17
C SER A 377 0.22 6.50 -12.13
N CYS A 378 0.95 5.78 -11.28
CA CYS A 378 2.42 5.72 -11.29
C CYS A 378 2.86 4.42 -11.98
N ALA A 379 3.64 4.54 -13.07
CA ALA A 379 4.09 3.37 -13.81
C ALA A 379 5.16 2.57 -13.04
N GLU A 380 6.04 3.26 -12.31
CA GLU A 380 7.16 2.68 -11.58
C GLU A 380 7.32 3.39 -10.25
N ASP A 381 6.70 2.83 -9.21
CA ASP A 381 6.99 3.19 -7.83
C ASP A 381 8.21 2.40 -7.35
N LEU A 382 9.25 3.06 -6.85
CA LEU A 382 10.50 2.41 -6.50
C LEU A 382 10.45 1.90 -5.06
N TRP A 383 10.52 0.58 -4.92
CA TRP A 383 10.73 -0.03 -3.62
C TRP A 383 12.23 -0.27 -3.41
N CYS A 384 12.76 0.24 -2.30
CA CYS A 384 14.12 -0.02 -1.86
C CYS A 384 14.11 -0.88 -0.60
N ILE A 385 15.02 -1.83 -0.49
CA ILE A 385 15.10 -2.78 0.64
C ILE A 385 16.50 -2.75 1.26
N LYS A 386 16.57 -3.09 2.55
CA LYS A 386 17.80 -3.28 3.32
C LYS A 386 17.66 -4.56 4.14
N LYS A 387 18.72 -5.37 4.18
CA LYS A 387 18.86 -6.50 5.11
C LYS A 387 19.54 -6.01 6.39
N PHE A 388 19.07 -6.44 7.54
CA PHE A 388 19.70 -6.23 8.84
C PHE A 388 20.52 -7.47 9.21
N GLY A 389 21.77 -7.27 9.63
CA GLY A 389 22.71 -8.33 10.02
C GLY A 389 23.50 -8.97 8.87
N GLU A 390 24.82 -9.08 9.04
CA GLU A 390 25.75 -9.67 8.05
C GLU A 390 25.97 -11.18 8.26
N ASP A 391 25.74 -11.72 9.46
CA ASP A 391 26.15 -13.08 9.87
C ASP A 391 25.03 -14.13 9.90
N CYS A 392 23.80 -13.78 9.51
CA CYS A 392 22.74 -14.78 9.45
C CYS A 392 22.94 -15.59 8.17
N SER A 393 23.43 -16.83 8.32
CA SER A 393 23.63 -17.79 7.24
C SER A 393 22.50 -17.68 6.24
N ASP A 394 22.85 -17.39 4.99
CA ASP A 394 21.93 -17.35 3.85
C ASP A 394 21.08 -18.63 3.87
N GLY A 395 19.89 -18.55 4.46
CA GLY A 395 19.02 -19.70 4.66
C GLY A 395 18.55 -20.27 3.32
N SER A 396 17.51 -21.10 3.32
CA SER A 396 17.03 -21.74 2.09
C SER A 396 16.71 -20.82 0.89
N VAL A 397 16.57 -19.50 1.10
CA VAL A 397 16.27 -18.48 0.08
C VAL A 397 17.49 -17.60 -0.26
N GLY A 398 18.55 -17.62 0.54
CA GLY A 398 19.66 -16.67 0.45
C GLY A 398 19.26 -15.23 0.79
N ASP A 399 20.10 -14.27 0.38
CA ASP A 399 19.84 -12.84 0.53
C ASP A 399 18.66 -12.38 -0.36
N TRP A 400 17.51 -12.18 0.27
CA TRP A 400 16.29 -11.78 -0.44
C TRP A 400 16.46 -10.46 -1.18
N THR A 401 17.33 -9.55 -0.73
CA THR A 401 17.57 -8.26 -1.42
C THR A 401 18.14 -8.42 -2.82
N LYS A 402 18.77 -9.56 -3.12
CA LYS A 402 19.38 -9.90 -4.42
C LYS A 402 18.49 -10.77 -5.29
N SER A 403 17.31 -11.14 -4.80
CA SER A 403 16.37 -12.00 -5.52
C SER A 403 15.80 -11.31 -6.76
N LYS A 404 15.57 -12.12 -7.81
CA LYS A 404 14.90 -11.65 -9.03
C LYS A 404 13.43 -11.37 -8.76
N PRO A 405 12.85 -10.30 -9.33
CA PRO A 405 11.42 -10.02 -9.21
C PRO A 405 10.55 -11.18 -9.72
N GLY A 406 9.55 -11.57 -8.93
CA GLY A 406 8.50 -12.49 -9.38
C GLY A 406 7.50 -11.83 -10.36
N LEU A 407 6.54 -12.63 -10.83
CA LEU A 407 5.43 -12.13 -11.65
C LEU A 407 4.44 -11.27 -10.84
N SER A 408 4.25 -11.63 -9.57
CA SER A 408 3.26 -11.03 -8.68
C SER A 408 3.88 -10.76 -7.31
N ILE A 409 3.39 -9.72 -6.65
CA ILE A 409 3.67 -9.41 -5.25
C ILE A 409 2.35 -9.18 -4.54
N PHE A 410 2.27 -9.49 -3.25
CA PHE A 410 1.12 -9.16 -2.44
C PHE A 410 1.33 -7.82 -1.74
N VAL A 411 0.50 -6.83 -2.06
CA VAL A 411 0.54 -5.53 -1.38
C VAL A 411 -0.39 -5.55 -0.17
N ASP A 412 0.16 -5.24 1.02
CA ASP A 412 -0.59 -5.25 2.27
C ASP A 412 -1.47 -3.99 2.37
N PRO A 413 -2.80 -4.10 2.40
CA PRO A 413 -3.68 -2.94 2.40
C PRO A 413 -3.56 -2.10 3.68
N ARG A 414 -2.94 -2.62 4.76
CA ARG A 414 -2.71 -1.87 6.01
C ARG A 414 -1.71 -0.73 5.86
N GLU A 415 -0.95 -0.69 4.76
CA GLU A 415 0.06 0.34 4.46
C GLU A 415 -0.54 1.58 3.77
N PHE A 416 -1.84 1.53 3.47
CA PHE A 416 -2.60 2.60 2.84
C PHE A 416 -3.32 3.44 3.88
#